data_AF-A0A316PSX7-F1
#
_entry.id   AF-A0A316PSX7-F1
#
_cell.length_a   1.000
_cell.length_b   1.000
_cell.length_c   1.000
_cell.angle_alpha   90.00
_cell.angle_beta   90.00
_cell.angle_gamma   90.00
#
_symmetry.space_group_name_H-M   'P 1'
#
loop_
_entity.id
_entity.type
_entity.pdbx_description
1 polymer ?
#
loop_
_entity_poly.entity_id
_entity_poly.type
_entity_poly.pdbx_seq_one_letter_code
_entity_poly.pdbx_strand_id
1 'polypeptide(L)'
;MSRPIVDYKGRRRSKTIAFRVSPEEDEVINALVAASGMTKQDYIVSRLERRDITVRPNVRVYKMLRDQMRSVYVELRRLRNADDIDERLIELMQVLTRVFVDLGADELGPADDDIAQQDAAVFRMARG
;
A
#
# COMPACT_ATOMS: atom_id res chain seq x y z
N MET A 1 4.87 -15.36 -30.31
CA MET A 1 5.23 -15.53 -28.88
C MET A 1 6.20 -16.70 -28.78
N SER A 2 7.49 -16.44 -28.52
CA SER A 2 8.52 -17.48 -28.34
C SER A 2 8.27 -18.28 -27.05
N ARG A 3 8.54 -19.59 -27.08
CA ARG A 3 8.42 -20.44 -25.89
C ARG A 3 9.44 -19.98 -24.84
N PRO A 4 9.05 -19.83 -23.57
CA PRO A 4 9.98 -19.51 -22.50
C PRO A 4 11.01 -20.62 -22.33
N ILE A 5 12.26 -20.23 -22.12
CA ILE A 5 13.34 -21.17 -21.78
C ILE A 5 13.02 -21.73 -20.38
N VAL A 6 12.96 -23.06 -20.28
CA VAL A 6 12.69 -23.81 -19.06
C VAL A 6 13.77 -24.88 -18.86
N ASP A 7 14.01 -25.28 -17.62
CA ASP A 7 14.91 -26.40 -17.34
C ASP A 7 14.32 -27.75 -17.81
N TYR A 8 15.08 -28.84 -17.65
CA TYR A 8 14.64 -30.20 -18.01
C TYR A 8 13.39 -30.69 -17.25
N LYS A 9 12.97 -29.95 -16.21
CA LYS A 9 11.76 -30.19 -15.41
C LYS A 9 10.65 -29.15 -15.68
N GLY A 10 10.79 -28.32 -16.71
CA GLY A 10 9.78 -27.32 -17.07
C GLY A 10 9.77 -26.08 -16.17
N ARG A 11 10.77 -25.88 -15.30
CA ARG A 11 10.83 -24.70 -14.41
C ARG A 11 11.43 -23.51 -15.15
N ARG A 12 10.70 -22.40 -15.19
CA ARG A 12 11.18 -21.11 -15.71
C ARG A 12 12.26 -20.47 -14.84
N ARG A 13 12.13 -20.62 -13.51
CA ARG A 13 13.06 -20.08 -12.51
C ARG A 13 13.65 -21.25 -11.71
N SER A 14 14.76 -21.81 -12.21
CA SER A 14 15.36 -23.05 -11.67
C SER A 14 16.45 -22.82 -10.63
N LYS A 15 16.85 -21.56 -10.40
CA LYS A 15 17.89 -21.18 -9.43
C LYS A 15 17.26 -20.57 -8.18
N THR A 16 17.73 -20.99 -7.01
CA THR A 16 17.35 -20.43 -5.71
C THR A 16 18.45 -19.48 -5.25
N ILE A 17 18.07 -18.27 -4.83
CA ILE A 17 18.94 -17.29 -4.18
C ILE A 17 18.35 -17.04 -2.79
N ALA A 18 19.15 -17.24 -1.74
CA ALA A 18 18.71 -17.09 -0.35
C ALA A 18 19.59 -16.06 0.36
N PHE A 19 18.95 -15.21 1.16
CA PHE A 19 19.60 -14.20 1.99
C PHE A 19 19.19 -14.41 3.44
N ARG A 20 20.07 -14.08 4.37
CA ARG A 20 19.71 -13.93 5.79
C ARG A 20 19.35 -12.46 6.01
N VAL A 21 18.25 -12.24 6.71
CA VAL A 21 17.77 -10.91 7.07
C VAL A 21 17.44 -10.90 8.56
N SER A 22 17.56 -9.74 9.19
CA SER A 22 17.06 -9.53 10.54
C SER A 22 15.52 -9.56 10.56
N PRO A 23 14.89 -9.69 11.75
CA PRO A 23 13.43 -9.56 11.86
C PRO A 23 12.89 -8.23 11.32
N GLU A 24 13.58 -7.14 11.61
CA GLU A 24 13.21 -5.78 11.17
C GLU A 24 13.30 -5.66 9.64
N GLU A 25 14.34 -6.23 9.03
CA GLU A 25 14.49 -6.28 7.57
C GLU A 25 13.38 -7.12 6.91
N ASP A 26 12.96 -8.23 7.50
CA ASP A 26 11.85 -9.03 6.96
C ASP A 26 10.51 -8.27 7.01
N GLU A 27 10.24 -7.55 8.10
CA GLU A 27 9.04 -6.71 8.23
C GLU A 27 8.98 -5.65 7.13
N VAL A 28 10.08 -4.91 6.93
CA VAL A 28 10.18 -3.88 5.89
C VAL A 28 9.99 -4.48 4.49
N ILE A 29 10.65 -5.60 4.20
CA ILE A 29 10.51 -6.28 2.90
C ILE A 29 9.06 -6.72 2.67
N ASN A 30 8.40 -7.29 3.68
CA ASN A 30 7.01 -7.75 3.56
C ASN A 30 6.04 -6.58 3.32
N ALA A 31 6.22 -5.45 4.00
CA ALA A 31 5.42 -4.26 3.81
C ALA A 31 5.54 -3.72 2.38
N LEU A 32 6.76 -3.63 1.86
CA LEU A 32 7.02 -3.16 0.49
C LEU A 32 6.45 -4.11 -0.57
N VAL A 33 6.57 -5.42 -0.36
CA VAL A 33 5.97 -6.44 -1.24
C VAL A 33 4.46 -6.29 -1.27
N ALA A 34 3.81 -6.13 -0.11
CA ALA A 34 2.38 -5.90 -0.03
C ALA A 34 1.96 -4.63 -0.77
N ALA A 35 2.71 -3.53 -0.57
CA ALA A 35 2.45 -2.25 -1.22
C ALA A 35 2.57 -2.32 -2.75
N SER A 36 3.56 -3.04 -3.28
CA SER A 36 3.72 -3.22 -4.73
C SER A 36 2.63 -4.07 -5.40
N GLY A 37 1.92 -4.89 -4.63
CA GLY A 37 1.01 -5.91 -5.16
C GLY A 37 1.69 -7.09 -5.85
N MET A 38 3.03 -7.15 -5.87
CA MET A 38 3.79 -8.23 -6.50
C MET A 38 3.91 -9.46 -5.59
N THR A 39 4.33 -10.59 -6.15
CA THR A 39 4.85 -11.68 -5.31
C THR A 39 6.20 -11.27 -4.71
N LYS A 40 6.56 -11.80 -3.53
CA LYS A 40 7.86 -11.53 -2.89
C LYS A 40 9.03 -11.82 -3.85
N GLN A 41 8.92 -12.89 -4.63
CA GLN A 41 9.91 -13.25 -5.65
C GLN A 41 9.97 -12.22 -6.79
N ASP A 42 8.83 -11.78 -7.34
CA ASP A 42 8.83 -10.79 -8.43
C ASP A 42 9.30 -9.41 -7.96
N TYR A 43 8.94 -9.01 -6.75
CA TYR A 43 9.40 -7.76 -6.14
C TYR A 43 10.93 -7.75 -5.98
N ILE A 44 11.49 -8.80 -5.36
CA ILE A 44 12.94 -8.90 -5.11
C ILE A 44 13.70 -8.94 -6.43
N VAL A 45 13.25 -9.72 -7.42
CA VAL A 45 13.89 -9.77 -8.75
C VAL A 45 13.84 -8.39 -9.41
N SER A 46 12.71 -7.70 -9.36
CA SER A 46 12.57 -6.36 -9.95
C SER A 46 13.50 -5.34 -9.28
N ARG A 47 13.62 -5.35 -7.94
CA ARG A 47 14.60 -4.50 -7.22
C ARG A 47 16.04 -4.82 -7.60
N LEU A 48 16.43 -6.10 -7.66
CA LEU A 48 17.79 -6.51 -7.98
C LEU A 48 18.18 -6.22 -9.44
N GLU A 49 17.22 -6.29 -10.36
CA GLU A 49 17.42 -5.98 -11.79
C GLU A 49 17.28 -4.48 -12.12
N ARG A 50 17.15 -3.61 -11.10
CA ARG A 50 16.91 -2.15 -11.26
C ARG A 50 15.72 -1.82 -12.16
N ARG A 51 14.67 -2.64 -12.13
CA ARG A 51 13.41 -2.33 -12.81
C ARG A 51 12.58 -1.40 -11.94
N ASP A 52 11.95 -0.41 -12.55
CA ASP A 52 10.97 0.44 -11.86
C ASP A 52 9.82 -0.42 -11.36
N ILE A 53 9.41 -0.20 -10.10
CA ILE A 53 8.32 -0.92 -9.46
C ILE A 53 7.08 -0.05 -9.51
N THR A 54 6.21 -0.36 -10.46
CA THR A 54 4.88 0.23 -10.54
C THR A 54 3.91 -0.58 -9.68
N VAL A 55 3.21 0.09 -8.76
CA VAL A 55 2.12 -0.53 -8.01
C VAL A 55 0.99 -0.86 -8.98
N ARG A 56 0.60 -2.14 -9.08
CA ARG A 56 -0.53 -2.55 -9.92
C ARG A 56 -1.76 -2.82 -9.06
N PRO A 57 -2.95 -2.30 -9.44
CA PRO A 57 -4.19 -2.62 -8.74
C PRO A 57 -4.43 -4.13 -8.72
N ASN A 58 -4.60 -4.72 -7.53
CA ASN A 58 -5.08 -6.10 -7.38
C ASN A 58 -5.76 -6.32 -6.03
N VAL A 59 -6.45 -7.45 -5.87
CA VAL A 59 -7.25 -7.78 -4.67
C VAL A 59 -6.43 -7.69 -3.37
N ARG A 60 -5.13 -8.01 -3.39
CA ARG A 60 -4.26 -7.87 -2.20
C ARG A 60 -3.95 -6.42 -1.88
N VAL A 61 -3.66 -5.60 -2.90
CA VAL A 61 -3.42 -4.16 -2.74
C VAL A 61 -4.67 -3.48 -2.16
N TYR A 62 -5.86 -3.80 -2.68
CA TYR A 62 -7.12 -3.30 -2.13
C TYR A 62 -7.36 -3.77 -0.69
N LYS A 63 -7.07 -5.03 -0.37
CA LYS A 63 -7.22 -5.54 1.00
C LYS A 63 -6.27 -4.84 1.97
N MET A 64 -5.01 -4.68 1.58
CA MET A 64 -4.01 -3.96 2.36
C MET A 64 -4.44 -2.51 2.59
N LEU A 65 -4.81 -1.79 1.54
CA LEU A 65 -5.31 -0.40 1.63
C LEU A 65 -6.49 -0.29 2.59
N ARG A 66 -7.50 -1.15 2.43
CA ARG A 66 -8.68 -1.14 3.30
C ARG A 66 -8.32 -1.40 4.77
N ASP A 67 -7.45 -2.36 5.03
CA ASP A 67 -7.07 -2.73 6.38
C ASP A 67 -6.22 -1.61 7.04
N GLN A 68 -5.35 -0.95 6.28
CA GLN A 68 -4.58 0.22 6.75
C GLN A 68 -5.45 1.47 6.95
N MET A 69 -6.38 1.76 6.04
CA MET A 69 -7.37 2.85 6.20
C MET A 69 -8.25 2.64 7.44
N ARG A 70 -8.59 1.39 7.75
CA ARG A 70 -9.30 1.06 9.00
C ARG A 70 -8.45 1.40 10.23
N SER A 71 -7.15 1.11 10.19
CA SER A 71 -6.22 1.47 11.28
C SER A 71 -6.18 2.98 11.49
N VAL A 72 -6.01 3.75 10.41
CA VAL A 72 -6.04 5.23 10.45
C VAL A 72 -7.36 5.72 11.02
N TYR A 73 -8.50 5.19 10.56
CA TYR A 73 -9.82 5.58 11.05
C TYR A 73 -10.00 5.33 12.56
N VAL A 74 -9.52 4.19 13.07
CA VAL A 74 -9.59 3.88 14.50
C VAL A 74 -8.77 4.87 15.31
N GLU A 75 -7.57 5.21 14.86
CA GLU A 75 -6.71 6.17 15.55
C GLU A 75 -7.31 7.59 15.50
N LEU A 76 -7.74 8.06 14.33
CA LEU A 76 -8.41 9.36 14.20
C LEU A 76 -9.65 9.49 15.10
N ARG A 77 -10.43 8.40 15.26
CA ARG A 77 -11.60 8.39 16.15
C ARG A 77 -11.24 8.46 17.64
N ARG A 78 -10.02 8.06 18.02
CA ARG A 78 -9.54 8.12 19.42
C ARG A 78 -9.02 9.49 19.80
N LEU A 79 -8.55 10.27 18.83
CA LEU A 79 -8.02 11.60 19.07
C LEU A 79 -9.10 12.52 19.61
N ARG A 80 -8.75 13.28 20.65
CA ARG A 80 -9.63 14.31 21.23
C ARG A 80 -9.28 15.70 20.75
N ASN A 81 -8.00 15.97 20.47
CA ASN A 81 -7.50 17.20 19.88
C ASN A 81 -6.40 16.90 18.84
N ALA A 82 -6.09 17.86 17.97
CA ALA A 82 -5.08 17.72 16.92
C ALA A 82 -3.64 17.54 17.48
N ASP A 83 -3.38 17.98 18.71
CA ASP A 83 -2.07 17.84 19.36
C ASP A 83 -1.78 16.39 19.81
N ASP A 84 -2.78 15.51 19.82
CA ASP A 84 -2.64 14.09 20.19
C ASP A 84 -2.22 13.19 19.00
N ILE A 85 -2.02 13.76 17.80
CA ILE A 85 -1.67 13.00 16.60
C ILE A 85 -0.25 12.42 16.73
N ASP A 86 -0.15 11.08 16.78
CA ASP A 86 1.13 10.36 16.75
C ASP A 86 1.82 10.54 15.38
N GLU A 87 3.13 10.84 15.36
CA GLU A 87 3.97 10.94 14.16
C GLU A 87 3.83 9.69 13.26
N ARG A 88 3.66 8.50 13.86
CA ARG A 88 3.45 7.25 13.12
C ARG A 88 2.13 7.26 12.32
N LEU A 89 1.10 7.94 12.83
CA LEU A 89 -0.17 8.10 12.10
C LEU A 89 0.03 9.00 10.88
N ILE A 90 0.84 10.05 11.01
CA ILE A 90 1.20 10.96 9.91
C ILE A 90 1.97 10.19 8.84
N GLU A 91 2.99 9.43 9.22
CA GLU A 91 3.77 8.60 8.29
C GLU A 91 2.88 7.58 7.56
N LEU A 92 1.99 6.91 8.29
CA LEU A 92 1.06 5.95 7.70
C LEU A 92 0.11 6.62 6.69
N MET A 93 -0.42 7.81 7.02
CA MET A 93 -1.26 8.59 6.13
C MET A 93 -0.50 9.00 4.86
N GLN A 94 0.75 9.47 4.97
CA GLN A 94 1.58 9.85 3.83
C GLN A 94 1.86 8.67 2.88
N VAL A 95 2.16 7.48 3.44
CA VAL A 95 2.37 6.27 2.64
C VAL A 95 1.09 5.88 1.92
N LEU A 96 -0.06 5.92 2.59
CA LEU A 96 -1.35 5.61 1.97
C LEU A 96 -1.67 6.60 0.86
N THR A 97 -1.51 7.91 1.07
CA THR A 97 -1.72 8.94 0.04
C THR A 97 -0.85 8.68 -1.18
N ARG A 98 0.44 8.35 -0.98
CA ARG A 98 1.34 8.05 -2.09
C ARG A 98 0.88 6.82 -2.88
N VAL A 99 0.47 5.75 -2.19
CA VAL A 99 -0.07 4.55 -2.86
C VAL A 99 -1.36 4.88 -3.63
N PHE A 100 -2.22 5.76 -3.11
CA PHE A 100 -3.43 6.21 -3.80
C PHE A 100 -3.11 7.00 -5.09
N VAL A 101 -2.18 7.94 -5.02
CA VAL A 101 -1.73 8.71 -6.20
C VAL A 101 -1.11 7.78 -7.24
N ASP A 102 -0.22 6.87 -6.80
CA ASP A 102 0.46 5.92 -7.68
C ASP A 102 -0.51 4.91 -8.34
N LEU A 103 -1.69 4.69 -7.74
CA LEU A 103 -2.77 3.87 -8.31
C LEU A 103 -3.64 4.62 -9.34
N GLY A 104 -3.35 5.90 -9.60
CA GLY A 104 -4.07 6.73 -10.58
C GLY A 104 -5.29 7.46 -10.00
N ALA A 105 -5.30 7.79 -8.71
CA ALA A 105 -6.38 8.58 -8.12
C ALA A 105 -6.52 10.00 -8.72
N ASP A 106 -5.53 10.48 -9.48
CA ASP A 106 -5.65 11.69 -10.30
C ASP A 106 -6.66 11.54 -11.46
N GLU A 107 -7.10 10.31 -11.78
CA GLU A 107 -8.19 10.02 -12.74
C GLU A 107 -9.57 9.89 -12.07
N LEU A 108 -9.64 9.82 -10.73
CA LEU A 108 -10.90 10.04 -10.03
C LEU A 108 -11.12 11.56 -10.04
N GLY A 109 -12.08 12.02 -10.84
CA GLY A 109 -12.51 13.42 -10.87
C GLY A 109 -12.76 13.99 -9.47
N PRO A 110 -12.98 15.31 -9.34
CA PRO A 110 -13.09 15.98 -8.05
C PRO A 110 -14.00 15.17 -7.12
N ALA A 111 -13.47 14.82 -5.94
CA ALA A 111 -14.17 13.98 -4.98
C ALA A 111 -15.62 14.46 -4.87
N ASP A 112 -16.55 13.62 -5.35
CA ASP A 112 -17.97 13.94 -5.45
C ASP A 112 -18.48 14.49 -4.11
N ASP A 113 -19.51 15.33 -4.21
CA ASP A 113 -20.25 16.09 -3.18
C ASP A 113 -20.41 15.47 -1.77
N ASP A 114 -20.15 14.17 -1.61
CA ASP A 114 -20.20 13.40 -0.38
C ASP A 114 -19.24 13.89 0.72
N ILE A 115 -18.00 14.32 0.42
CA ILE A 115 -17.08 14.80 1.47
C ILE A 115 -17.57 16.14 2.04
N ALA A 116 -18.01 17.06 1.17
CA ALA A 116 -18.60 18.33 1.59
C ALA A 116 -19.90 18.13 2.38
N GLN A 117 -20.69 17.12 2.01
CA GLN A 117 -21.93 16.77 2.70
C GLN A 117 -21.67 16.12 4.07
N GLN A 118 -20.60 15.33 4.19
CA GLN A 118 -20.13 14.76 5.46
C GLN A 118 -19.56 15.83 6.39
N ASP A 119 -18.74 16.76 5.90
CA ASP A 119 -18.25 17.90 6.67
C ASP A 119 -19.41 18.77 7.17
N ALA A 120 -20.40 19.07 6.32
CA ALA A 120 -21.60 19.81 6.70
C ALA A 120 -22.48 19.07 7.73
N ALA A 121 -22.41 17.73 7.78
CA ALA A 121 -23.10 16.93 8.80
C ALA A 121 -22.34 16.98 10.13
N VAL A 122 -21.01 16.87 10.12
CA VAL A 122 -20.16 16.98 11.31
C VAL A 122 -20.27 18.38 11.93
N PHE A 123 -20.24 19.45 11.13
CA PHE A 123 -20.43 20.82 11.63
C PHE A 123 -21.83 21.07 12.20
N ARG A 124 -22.86 20.37 11.70
CA ARG A 124 -24.22 20.43 12.28
C ARG A 124 -24.28 19.71 13.63
N MET A 125 -23.55 18.62 13.81
CA MET A 125 -23.50 17.87 15.07
C MET A 125 -22.69 18.59 16.16
N ALA A 126 -21.70 19.41 15.79
CA ALA A 126 -20.86 20.14 16.76
C ALA A 126 -21.49 21.45 17.30
N ARG A 127 -22.64 21.88 16.78
CA ARG A 127 -23.34 23.13 17.20
C ARG A 127 -24.68 22.91 17.91
N GLY A 128 -25.03 21.67 18.27
CA GLY A 128 -26.19 21.33 19.11
C GLY A 128 -25.74 20.79 20.46
#